data_AF-A0A4Y7TS71-F1
#
_entry.id   AF-A0A4Y7TS71-F1
#
_cell.length_a   1.000
_cell.length_b   1.000
_cell.length_c   1.000
_cell.angle_alpha   90.00
_cell.angle_beta   90.00
_cell.angle_gamma   90.00
#
_symmetry.space_group_name_H-M   'P 1'
#
loop_
_entity.id
_entity.type
_entity.pdbx_description
1 polymer ?
#
loop_
_entity_poly.entity_id
_entity_poly.type
_entity_poly.pdbx_seq_one_letter_code
_entity_poly.pdbx_strand_id
1 'polypeptide(L)'
;MAEFSSIGVWIKFPGGPSRGNEIVPATHGNGQMFVSKYPDEVEHIFKTDVLAVGGNRLAAAVDAHEMPDPSEGYPLGYTIAFWSSLLIHAHSALGSAFLSVAKAGWIDERHRDRTQQCFTHATMYYTNAAMLCPPDDANHMLLLLQRLECLCHQYRPLSETLPVCSRIQKAALKALEIWTPPHEGGTALINNAAQVEQFQEWCEKEMKGGRMTMNKLQEKFIIPVGTVYDNIDQVSIHSRL
;
A
#
# COMPACT_ATOMS: atom_id res chain seq x y z
N MET A 1 -9.13 -8.95 21.58
CA MET A 1 -9.69 -8.35 20.35
C MET A 1 -9.48 -6.84 20.45
N ALA A 2 -8.90 -6.21 19.42
CA ALA A 2 -8.82 -4.75 19.38
C ALA A 2 -10.21 -4.19 19.04
N GLU A 3 -10.73 -3.26 19.84
CA GLU A 3 -11.97 -2.56 19.52
C GLU A 3 -11.72 -1.56 18.39
N PHE A 4 -12.29 -1.84 17.21
CA PHE A 4 -12.38 -0.91 16.10
C PHE A 4 -13.63 -0.06 16.30
N SER A 5 -13.55 1.02 17.07
CA SER A 5 -14.59 2.05 17.05
C SER A 5 -14.61 2.69 15.66
N SER A 6 -15.80 2.94 15.09
CA SER A 6 -15.96 3.63 13.81
C SER A 6 -15.34 5.03 13.86
N ILE A 7 -14.08 5.16 13.41
CA ILE A 7 -13.44 6.47 13.24
C ILE A 7 -13.89 7.01 11.89
N GLY A 8 -14.91 7.86 11.90
CA GLY A 8 -15.20 8.74 10.76
C GLY A 8 -14.23 9.90 10.78
N VAL A 9 -13.19 9.85 9.93
CA VAL A 9 -12.25 10.97 9.78
C VAL A 9 -12.83 11.94 8.76
N TRP A 10 -13.31 13.08 9.23
CA TRP A 10 -13.62 14.23 8.37
C TRP A 10 -12.33 15.05 8.20
N ILE A 11 -11.66 14.89 7.05
CA ILE A 11 -10.48 15.69 6.72
C ILE A 11 -10.97 17.05 6.21
N LYS A 12 -10.78 18.10 7.01
CA LYS A 12 -11.01 19.49 6.58
C LYS A 12 -9.69 20.06 6.09
N PHE A 13 -9.55 20.24 4.78
CA PHE A 13 -8.36 20.86 4.19
C PHE A 13 -8.35 22.38 4.46
N PRO A 14 -7.22 22.96 4.90
CA PRO A 14 -7.08 24.40 5.01
C PRO A 14 -6.85 24.98 3.61
N GLY A 15 -7.89 25.57 3.01
CA GLY A 15 -7.78 26.26 1.73
C GLY A 15 -9.03 26.28 0.85
N GLY A 16 -10.11 25.58 1.20
CA GLY A 16 -11.36 25.66 0.45
C GLY A 16 -12.01 27.04 0.55
N PRO A 17 -12.36 27.71 -0.57
CA PRO A 17 -13.00 29.02 -0.52
C PRO A 17 -14.34 28.89 0.21
N SER A 18 -14.53 29.75 1.20
CA SER A 18 -15.83 29.97 1.84
C SER A 18 -16.86 30.32 0.78
N ARG A 19 -17.97 29.57 0.77
CA ARG A 19 -19.14 29.75 -0.11
C ARG A 19 -19.45 31.23 -0.33
N GLY A 20 -19.17 31.70 -1.54
CA GLY A 20 -19.70 32.91 -2.13
C GLY A 20 -20.04 32.58 -3.58
N ASN A 21 -21.32 32.67 -3.94
CA ASN A 21 -21.78 32.54 -5.31
C ASN A 21 -21.15 33.66 -6.14
N GLU A 22 -20.28 33.33 -7.09
CA GLU A 22 -20.15 34.01 -8.38
C GLU A 22 -19.23 33.20 -9.30
N ILE A 23 -19.81 32.67 -10.37
CA ILE A 23 -19.06 32.08 -11.48
C ILE A 23 -18.58 33.24 -12.34
N VAL A 24 -17.27 33.48 -12.38
CA VAL A 24 -16.65 34.30 -13.42
C VAL A 24 -15.78 33.39 -14.28
N PRO A 25 -16.05 33.26 -15.59
CA PRO A 25 -15.21 32.45 -16.47
C PRO A 25 -13.99 33.26 -16.87
N ALA A 26 -12.80 32.81 -16.48
CA ALA A 26 -11.55 33.27 -17.07
C ALA A 26 -11.26 32.47 -18.34
N THR A 27 -11.32 33.15 -19.49
CA THR A 27 -10.98 32.61 -20.81
C THR A 27 -9.47 32.61 -21.05
N HIS A 28 -9.00 31.44 -21.51
CA HIS A 28 -7.91 31.18 -22.47
C HIS A 28 -6.44 31.31 -22.02
N GLY A 29 -5.85 30.14 -21.79
CA GLY A 29 -4.44 29.81 -22.01
C GLY A 29 -4.33 28.30 -22.10
N ASN A 30 -3.83 27.78 -23.23
CA ASN A 30 -3.81 26.35 -23.59
C ASN A 30 -3.00 25.47 -22.61
N GLY A 31 -3.62 25.09 -21.50
CA GLY A 31 -3.25 23.93 -20.70
C GLY A 31 -4.50 23.11 -20.47
N GLN A 32 -4.64 21.97 -21.15
CA GLN A 32 -5.61 20.97 -20.74
C GLN A 32 -5.15 20.42 -19.39
N MET A 33 -5.54 21.10 -18.31
CA MET A 33 -5.70 20.47 -17.01
C MET A 33 -6.74 19.39 -17.21
N PHE A 34 -6.34 18.13 -17.08
CA PHE A 34 -7.28 17.08 -16.73
C PHE A 34 -7.83 17.46 -15.34
N VAL A 35 -8.94 18.20 -15.32
CA VAL A 35 -9.73 18.35 -14.12
C VAL A 35 -10.22 16.94 -13.82
N SER A 36 -9.57 16.28 -12.87
CA SER A 36 -10.09 15.06 -12.25
C SER A 36 -11.53 15.35 -11.90
N LYS A 37 -12.47 14.63 -12.53
CA LYS A 37 -13.90 14.84 -12.35
C LYS A 37 -14.38 14.39 -10.97
N TYR A 38 -13.48 13.87 -10.13
CA TYR A 38 -13.77 13.34 -8.80
C TYR A 38 -12.66 13.66 -7.78
N PRO A 39 -12.38 14.93 -7.43
CA PRO A 39 -11.45 15.23 -6.34
C PRO A 39 -12.04 14.91 -4.96
N ASP A 40 -13.37 14.92 -4.85
CA ASP A 40 -14.05 15.01 -3.54
C ASP A 40 -14.92 13.79 -3.16
N GLU A 41 -14.99 12.74 -3.99
CA GLU A 41 -15.90 11.60 -3.76
C GLU A 41 -15.24 10.23 -3.96
N VAL A 42 -14.00 10.04 -3.51
CA VAL A 42 -13.58 8.69 -3.14
C VAL A 42 -14.09 8.44 -1.72
N GLU A 43 -15.41 8.22 -1.59
CA GLU A 43 -15.91 7.46 -0.46
C GLU A 43 -15.10 6.16 -0.47
N HIS A 44 -14.31 5.92 0.58
CA HIS A 44 -13.74 4.59 0.79
C HIS A 44 -14.92 3.61 0.76
N ILE A 45 -15.06 2.86 -0.35
CA ILE A 45 -16.19 1.98 -0.65
C ILE A 45 -16.44 0.99 0.51
N PHE A 46 -15.41 0.73 1.31
CA PHE A 46 -15.51 -0.02 2.55
C PHE A 46 -14.96 0.78 3.73
N LYS A 47 -15.76 0.89 4.78
CA LYS A 47 -15.33 1.42 6.07
C LYS A 47 -14.29 0.46 6.70
N THR A 48 -13.34 1.01 7.45
CA THR A 48 -12.25 0.26 8.09
C THR A 48 -12.73 -0.91 8.97
N ASP A 49 -13.84 -0.72 9.68
CA ASP A 49 -14.50 -1.75 10.49
C ASP A 49 -15.07 -2.89 9.63
N VAL A 50 -15.64 -2.58 8.47
CA VAL A 50 -16.13 -3.59 7.50
C VAL A 50 -14.97 -4.45 6.99
N LEU A 51 -13.82 -3.85 6.68
CA LEU A 51 -12.62 -4.60 6.28
C LEU A 51 -12.12 -5.50 7.41
N ALA A 52 -12.07 -4.99 8.64
CA ALA A 52 -11.61 -5.77 9.79
C ALA A 52 -12.57 -6.94 10.11
N VAL A 53 -13.88 -6.70 10.13
CA VAL A 53 -14.89 -7.74 10.37
C VAL A 53 -14.88 -8.77 9.24
N GLY A 54 -14.88 -8.31 7.98
CA GLY A 54 -14.83 -9.18 6.81
C GLY A 54 -13.59 -10.06 6.78
N GLY A 55 -12.41 -9.48 7.01
CA GLY A 55 -11.14 -10.21 7.06
C GLY A 55 -11.10 -11.26 8.18
N ASN A 56 -11.54 -10.90 9.39
CA ASN A 56 -11.61 -11.87 10.51
C ASN A 56 -12.60 -13.01 10.22
N ARG A 57 -13.79 -12.69 9.69
CA ARG A 57 -14.79 -13.72 9.34
C ARG A 57 -14.28 -14.64 8.24
N LEU A 58 -13.59 -14.10 7.25
CA LEU A 58 -13.03 -14.89 6.16
C LEU A 58 -11.90 -15.80 6.64
N ALA A 59 -10.97 -15.29 7.45
CA ALA A 59 -9.91 -16.10 8.07
C ALA A 59 -10.52 -17.22 8.92
N ALA A 60 -11.46 -16.90 9.81
CA ALA A 60 -12.13 -17.90 10.65
C ALA A 60 -12.92 -18.94 9.83
N ALA A 61 -13.54 -18.53 8.73
CA ALA A 61 -14.24 -19.45 7.85
C ALA A 61 -13.28 -20.42 7.17
N VAL A 62 -12.10 -19.95 6.75
CA VAL A 62 -11.05 -20.82 6.19
C VAL A 62 -10.49 -21.75 7.27
N ASP A 63 -10.19 -21.25 8.47
CA ASP A 63 -9.66 -22.08 9.56
C ASP A 63 -10.66 -23.15 10.05
N ALA A 64 -11.97 -22.88 9.92
CA ALA A 64 -13.02 -23.80 10.33
C ALA A 64 -13.27 -24.96 9.34
N HIS A 65 -12.67 -24.92 8.15
CA HIS A 65 -12.84 -25.95 7.13
C HIS A 65 -11.46 -26.49 6.72
N GLU A 66 -11.32 -27.80 6.66
CA GLU A 66 -10.10 -28.39 6.13
C GLU A 66 -10.03 -28.20 4.62
N MET A 67 -8.83 -27.96 4.10
CA MET A 67 -8.61 -27.92 2.66
C MET A 67 -9.01 -29.29 2.08
N PRO A 68 -9.89 -29.34 1.07
CA PRO A 68 -10.31 -30.62 0.47
C PRO A 68 -9.09 -31.42 -0.02
N ASP A 69 -9.08 -32.73 0.19
CA ASP A 69 -8.00 -33.56 -0.33
C ASP A 69 -8.10 -33.58 -1.88
N PRO A 70 -7.04 -33.20 -2.62
CA PRO A 70 -6.99 -33.31 -4.08
C PRO A 70 -7.33 -34.72 -4.59
N SER A 71 -7.15 -35.76 -3.76
CA SER A 71 -7.51 -37.15 -4.08
C SER A 71 -9.03 -37.38 -4.20
N GLU A 72 -9.86 -36.46 -3.68
CA GLU A 72 -11.33 -36.50 -3.76
C GLU A 72 -11.90 -36.01 -5.10
N GLY A 73 -11.03 -35.83 -6.11
CA GLY A 73 -11.43 -35.50 -7.49
C GLY A 73 -11.36 -34.00 -7.82
N TYR A 74 -10.87 -33.16 -6.91
CA TYR A 74 -10.61 -31.74 -7.19
C TYR A 74 -9.20 -31.57 -7.76
N PRO A 75 -9.03 -30.84 -8.88
CA PRO A 75 -7.69 -30.53 -9.37
C PRO A 75 -6.87 -29.78 -8.30
N LEU A 76 -5.69 -30.27 -7.97
CA LEU A 76 -4.81 -29.70 -6.93
C LEU A 76 -4.64 -28.18 -7.09
N GLY A 77 -4.44 -27.71 -8.31
CA GLY A 77 -4.29 -26.28 -8.60
C GLY A 77 -5.55 -25.47 -8.26
N TYR A 78 -6.74 -26.03 -8.48
CA TYR A 78 -8.01 -25.39 -8.12
C TYR A 78 -8.18 -25.32 -6.60
N THR A 79 -7.90 -26.42 -5.90
CA THR A 79 -7.97 -26.47 -4.44
C THR A 79 -7.03 -25.45 -3.80
N ILE A 80 -5.77 -25.39 -4.24
CA ILE A 80 -4.78 -24.44 -3.73
C ILE A 80 -5.16 -23.00 -4.07
N ALA A 81 -5.58 -22.72 -5.33
CA ALA A 81 -5.94 -21.37 -5.75
C ALA A 81 -7.14 -20.84 -4.97
N PHE A 82 -8.18 -21.65 -4.78
CA PHE A 82 -9.35 -21.25 -4.03
C PHE A 82 -9.02 -21.04 -2.54
N TRP A 83 -8.31 -21.98 -1.90
CA TRP A 83 -8.04 -21.87 -0.46
C TRP A 83 -7.03 -20.77 -0.11
N SER A 84 -5.94 -20.69 -0.88
CA SER A 84 -4.89 -19.68 -0.64
C SER A 84 -5.39 -18.27 -0.93
N SER A 85 -6.22 -18.08 -1.96
CA SER A 85 -6.77 -16.75 -2.30
C SER A 85 -7.62 -16.18 -1.18
N LEU A 86 -8.45 -16.98 -0.51
CA LEU A 86 -9.28 -16.51 0.61
C LEU A 86 -8.43 -16.01 1.78
N LEU A 87 -7.36 -16.74 2.14
CA LEU A 87 -6.44 -16.30 3.20
C LEU A 87 -5.63 -15.07 2.80
N ILE A 88 -5.18 -14.98 1.54
CA ILE A 88 -4.52 -13.79 1.00
C ILE A 88 -5.46 -12.58 1.16
N HIS A 89 -6.72 -12.69 0.74
CA HIS A 89 -7.69 -11.62 0.84
C HIS A 89 -8.04 -11.27 2.29
N ALA A 90 -8.19 -12.26 3.16
CA ALA A 90 -8.44 -12.04 4.59
C ALA A 90 -7.30 -11.25 5.24
N HIS A 91 -6.05 -11.69 5.04
CA HIS A 91 -4.88 -11.00 5.56
C HIS A 91 -4.68 -9.62 4.92
N SER A 92 -4.88 -9.47 3.61
CA SER A 92 -4.81 -8.17 2.94
C SER A 92 -5.84 -7.17 3.48
N ALA A 93 -7.08 -7.62 3.73
CA ALA A 93 -8.13 -6.79 4.31
C ALA A 93 -7.80 -6.36 5.75
N LEU A 94 -7.31 -7.28 6.58
CA LEU A 94 -6.85 -6.97 7.94
C LEU A 94 -5.65 -6.01 7.93
N GLY A 95 -4.67 -6.25 7.07
CA GLY A 95 -3.52 -5.35 6.86
C GLY A 95 -3.97 -3.94 6.52
N SER A 96 -4.90 -3.81 5.58
CA SER A 96 -5.49 -2.54 5.16
C SER A 96 -6.25 -1.85 6.29
N ALA A 97 -7.03 -2.61 7.07
CA ALA A 97 -7.75 -2.04 8.20
C ALA A 97 -6.78 -1.46 9.26
N PHE A 98 -5.73 -2.21 9.61
CA PHE A 98 -4.72 -1.75 10.57
C PHE A 98 -3.90 -0.57 10.04
N LEU A 99 -3.53 -0.59 8.76
CA LEU A 99 -2.81 0.51 8.12
C LEU A 99 -3.64 1.80 8.14
N SER A 100 -4.93 1.72 7.82
CA SER A 100 -5.85 2.88 7.87
C SER A 100 -5.96 3.47 9.28
N VAL A 101 -6.10 2.63 10.31
CA VAL A 101 -6.10 3.11 11.71
C VAL A 101 -4.76 3.74 12.08
N ALA A 102 -3.65 3.13 11.68
CA ALA A 102 -2.31 3.65 11.96
C ALA A 102 -2.07 5.01 11.31
N LYS A 103 -2.46 5.18 10.04
CA LYS A 103 -2.37 6.45 9.32
C LYS A 103 -3.25 7.53 9.95
N ALA A 104 -4.47 7.19 10.37
CA ALA A 104 -5.35 8.13 11.07
C ALA A 104 -4.71 8.65 12.37
N GLY A 105 -4.09 7.77 13.17
CA GLY A 105 -3.38 8.19 14.37
C GLY A 105 -1.98 8.76 14.17
N TRP A 106 -1.45 8.70 12.94
CA TRP A 106 -0.26 9.46 12.56
C TRP A 106 -0.61 10.93 12.28
N ILE A 107 -1.84 11.21 11.84
CA ILE A 107 -2.36 12.56 11.58
C ILE A 107 -2.95 13.19 12.86
N ASP A 108 -3.69 12.43 13.67
CA ASP A 108 -4.30 12.90 14.91
C ASP A 108 -3.55 12.35 16.15
N GLU A 109 -2.90 13.25 16.90
CA GLU A 109 -2.14 12.91 18.11
C GLU A 109 -2.97 12.19 19.17
N ARG A 110 -4.30 12.32 19.17
CA ARG A 110 -5.20 11.60 20.10
C ARG A 110 -5.20 10.09 19.91
N HIS A 111 -4.72 9.60 18.77
CA HIS A 111 -4.67 8.18 18.43
C HIS A 111 -3.24 7.65 18.32
N ARG A 112 -2.24 8.47 18.66
CA ARG A 112 -0.80 8.15 18.53
C ARG A 112 -0.38 6.88 19.26
N ASP A 113 -0.95 6.64 20.43
CA ASP A 113 -0.61 5.48 21.27
C ASP A 113 -0.88 4.13 20.60
N ARG A 114 -1.83 4.09 19.65
CA ARG A 114 -2.19 2.88 18.90
C ARG A 114 -1.46 2.77 17.57
N THR A 115 -0.94 3.87 17.04
CA THR A 115 -0.34 3.96 15.70
C THR A 115 0.77 2.93 15.49
N GLN A 116 1.74 2.83 16.41
CA GLN A 116 2.89 1.94 16.24
C GLN A 116 2.49 0.46 16.27
N GLN A 117 1.55 0.10 17.13
CA GLN A 117 1.03 -1.26 17.23
C GLN A 117 0.21 -1.61 15.98
N CYS A 118 -0.61 -0.68 15.48
CA CYS A 118 -1.38 -0.87 14.25
C CYS A 118 -0.47 -1.07 13.04
N PHE A 119 0.61 -0.27 12.87
CA PHE A 119 1.59 -0.55 11.81
C PHE A 119 2.24 -1.93 11.96
N THR A 120 2.52 -2.37 13.18
CA THR A 120 3.12 -3.70 13.43
C THR A 120 2.18 -4.82 12.98
N HIS A 121 0.89 -4.71 13.32
CA HIS A 121 -0.12 -5.65 12.86
C HIS A 121 -0.29 -5.61 11.34
N ALA A 122 -0.32 -4.42 10.74
CA ALA A 122 -0.39 -4.28 9.28
C ALA A 122 0.81 -4.97 8.58
N THR A 123 2.04 -4.71 9.05
CA THR A 123 3.26 -5.39 8.55
C THR A 123 3.14 -6.91 8.64
N MET A 124 2.65 -7.44 9.76
CA MET A 124 2.46 -8.88 9.96
C MET A 124 1.45 -9.45 8.95
N TYR A 125 0.28 -8.83 8.81
CA TYR A 125 -0.75 -9.31 7.90
C TYR A 125 -0.32 -9.23 6.43
N TYR A 126 0.31 -8.14 6.00
CA TYR A 126 0.84 -8.06 4.63
C TYR A 126 1.98 -9.05 4.38
N THR A 127 2.78 -9.37 5.40
CA THR A 127 3.81 -10.42 5.30
C THR A 127 3.16 -11.80 5.09
N ASN A 128 2.14 -12.13 5.88
CA ASN A 128 1.43 -13.40 5.76
C ASN A 128 0.72 -13.52 4.41
N ALA A 129 0.05 -12.45 3.97
CA ALA A 129 -0.59 -12.40 2.65
C ALA A 129 0.43 -12.61 1.52
N ALA A 130 1.56 -11.89 1.55
CA ALA A 130 2.60 -12.03 0.54
C ALA A 130 3.22 -13.43 0.51
N MET A 131 3.38 -14.09 1.66
CA MET A 131 3.89 -15.46 1.73
C MET A 131 2.97 -16.49 1.07
N LEU A 132 1.66 -16.23 1.05
CA LEU A 132 0.67 -17.09 0.41
C LEU A 132 0.54 -16.82 -1.09
N CYS A 133 0.91 -15.64 -1.56
CA CYS A 133 0.88 -15.30 -2.98
C CYS A 133 2.04 -15.97 -3.75
N PRO A 134 1.77 -16.54 -4.94
CA PRO A 134 2.82 -16.96 -5.87
C PRO A 134 3.79 -15.81 -6.18
N PRO A 135 5.11 -16.06 -6.31
CA PRO A 135 6.09 -14.98 -6.53
C PRO A 135 5.96 -14.20 -7.85
N ASP A 136 5.22 -14.75 -8.81
CA ASP A 136 4.89 -14.21 -10.13
C ASP A 136 3.48 -13.58 -10.19
N ASP A 137 2.72 -13.64 -9.09
CA ASP A 137 1.43 -12.95 -8.98
C ASP A 137 1.65 -11.45 -8.74
N ALA A 138 0.90 -10.59 -9.45
CA ALA A 138 0.98 -9.15 -9.27
C ALA A 138 0.68 -8.71 -7.82
N ASN A 139 -0.23 -9.40 -7.12
CA ASN A 139 -0.55 -9.13 -5.74
C ASN A 139 0.63 -9.39 -4.80
N HIS A 140 1.53 -10.33 -5.12
CA HIS A 140 2.71 -10.57 -4.30
C HIS A 140 3.55 -9.30 -4.17
N MET A 141 3.82 -8.63 -5.29
CA MET A 141 4.54 -7.35 -5.30
C MET A 141 3.76 -6.28 -4.54
N LEU A 142 2.45 -6.15 -4.78
CA LEU A 142 1.61 -5.13 -4.13
C LEU A 142 1.57 -5.29 -2.61
N LEU A 143 1.48 -6.52 -2.10
CA LEU A 143 1.49 -6.79 -0.66
C LEU A 143 2.86 -6.50 -0.03
N LEU A 144 3.95 -6.75 -0.77
CA LEU A 144 5.29 -6.34 -0.32
C LEU A 144 5.46 -4.81 -0.27
N LEU A 145 4.84 -4.07 -1.21
CA LEU A 145 4.83 -2.60 -1.17
C LEU A 145 4.10 -2.08 0.07
N GLN A 146 2.90 -2.62 0.36
CA GLN A 146 2.13 -2.25 1.55
C GLN A 146 2.91 -2.56 2.84
N ARG A 147 3.63 -3.69 2.86
CA ARG A 147 4.55 -4.02 3.95
C ARG A 147 5.69 -3.00 4.06
N LEU A 148 6.33 -2.62 2.96
CA LEU A 148 7.41 -1.63 2.94
C LEU A 148 6.93 -0.28 3.48
N GLU A 149 5.76 0.17 3.05
CA GLU A 149 5.11 1.38 3.53
C GLU A 149 4.94 1.35 5.07
N CYS A 150 4.45 0.23 5.62
CA CYS A 150 4.33 0.08 7.07
C CYS A 150 5.68 0.18 7.79
N LEU A 151 6.73 -0.49 7.28
CA LEU A 151 8.06 -0.45 7.88
C LEU A 151 8.65 0.98 7.86
N CYS A 152 8.43 1.71 6.77
CA CYS A 152 8.84 3.08 6.61
C CYS A 152 8.14 4.02 7.60
N HIS A 153 6.82 3.90 7.77
CA HIS A 153 6.07 4.66 8.77
C HIS A 153 6.51 4.37 10.21
N GLN A 154 7.02 3.16 10.46
CA GLN A 154 7.59 2.76 11.74
C GLN A 154 9.05 3.20 11.94
N TYR A 155 9.64 3.89 10.95
CA TYR A 155 11.06 4.25 10.92
C TYR A 155 11.98 3.04 11.16
N ARG A 156 11.62 1.89 10.59
CA ARG A 156 12.42 0.67 10.75
C ARG A 156 13.81 0.86 10.13
N PRO A 157 14.84 0.20 10.69
CA PRO A 157 16.19 0.24 10.15
C PRO A 157 16.26 -0.10 8.65
N LEU A 158 17.25 0.47 7.95
CA LEU A 158 17.52 0.14 6.54
C LEU A 158 17.87 -1.35 6.35
N SER A 159 18.44 -2.00 7.38
CA SER A 159 18.65 -3.45 7.39
C SER A 159 17.36 -4.27 7.32
N GLU A 160 16.21 -3.68 7.67
CA GLU A 160 14.89 -4.31 7.56
C GLU A 160 14.15 -3.89 6.30
N THR A 161 14.31 -2.64 5.82
CA THR A 161 13.56 -2.10 4.67
C THR A 161 14.20 -2.41 3.31
N LEU A 162 15.52 -2.29 3.16
CA LEU A 162 16.21 -2.54 1.88
C LEU A 162 16.07 -3.98 1.37
N PRO A 163 16.08 -5.02 2.23
CA PRO A 163 15.76 -6.38 1.78
C PRO A 163 14.36 -6.52 1.21
N VAL A 164 13.38 -5.77 1.71
CA VAL A 164 12.01 -5.77 1.17
C VAL A 164 11.98 -5.11 -0.20
N CYS A 165 12.70 -4.00 -0.39
CA CYS A 165 12.83 -3.35 -1.70
C CYS A 165 13.40 -4.30 -2.75
N SER A 166 14.48 -5.01 -2.40
CA SER A 166 15.08 -6.03 -3.28
C SER A 166 14.12 -7.17 -3.62
N ARG A 167 13.24 -7.55 -2.70
CA ARG A 167 12.19 -8.56 -2.95
C ARG A 167 11.11 -8.02 -3.88
N ILE A 168 10.70 -6.76 -3.73
CA ILE A 168 9.74 -6.10 -4.60
C ILE A 168 10.26 -6.07 -6.04
N GLN A 169 11.52 -5.66 -6.26
CA GLN A 169 12.11 -5.64 -7.60
C GLN A 169 12.09 -7.02 -8.27
N LYS A 170 12.48 -8.07 -7.52
CA LYS A 170 12.46 -9.45 -8.02
C LYS A 170 11.04 -9.94 -8.34
N ALA A 171 10.06 -9.60 -7.50
CA ALA A 171 8.66 -9.96 -7.72
C ALA A 171 8.08 -9.21 -8.93
N ALA A 172 8.40 -7.94 -9.11
CA ALA A 172 7.97 -7.13 -10.24
C ALA A 172 8.43 -7.74 -11.56
N LEU A 173 9.71 -8.11 -11.67
CA LEU A 173 10.27 -8.73 -12.87
C LEU A 173 9.52 -10.02 -13.24
N LYS A 174 9.28 -10.90 -12.26
CA LYS A 174 8.54 -12.15 -12.47
C LYS A 174 7.09 -11.90 -12.87
N ALA A 175 6.41 -10.99 -12.18
CA ALA A 175 5.02 -10.67 -12.49
C ALA A 175 4.88 -10.07 -13.89
N LEU A 176 5.85 -9.27 -14.35
CA LEU A 176 5.84 -8.70 -15.70
C LEU A 176 6.00 -9.73 -16.84
N GLU A 177 6.48 -10.95 -16.55
CA GLU A 177 6.50 -12.06 -17.51
C GLU A 177 5.10 -12.53 -17.90
N ILE A 178 4.12 -12.33 -16.99
CA ILE A 178 2.71 -12.73 -17.16
C ILE A 178 1.82 -11.50 -17.42
N TRP A 179 2.03 -10.44 -16.64
CA TRP A 179 1.22 -9.23 -16.60
C TRP A 179 1.87 -8.10 -17.40
N THR A 180 2.28 -8.37 -18.64
CA THR A 180 2.99 -7.40 -19.48
C THR A 180 2.07 -6.24 -19.91
N PRO A 181 2.58 -4.99 -20.00
CA PRO A 181 1.86 -3.89 -20.65
C PRO A 181 1.38 -4.27 -22.07
N PRO A 182 0.25 -3.73 -22.55
CA PRO A 182 -0.46 -2.56 -22.04
C PRO A 182 -1.49 -2.85 -20.94
N HIS A 183 -1.54 -4.06 -20.37
CA HIS A 183 -2.44 -4.36 -19.27
C HIS A 183 -2.23 -3.38 -18.10
N GLU A 184 -3.30 -2.79 -17.56
CA GLU A 184 -3.23 -1.79 -16.47
C GLU A 184 -2.40 -2.30 -15.28
N GLY A 185 -2.55 -3.59 -14.95
CA GLY A 185 -1.73 -4.25 -13.94
C GLY A 185 -0.23 -4.19 -14.23
N GLY A 186 0.19 -4.37 -15.48
CA GLY A 186 1.59 -4.28 -15.88
C GLY A 186 2.16 -2.88 -15.73
N THR A 187 1.40 -1.86 -16.13
CA THR A 187 1.79 -0.45 -15.96
C THR A 187 1.96 -0.10 -14.47
N ALA A 188 1.04 -0.56 -13.61
CA ALA A 188 1.14 -0.35 -12.17
C ALA A 188 2.37 -1.03 -11.56
N LEU A 189 2.71 -2.25 -11.99
CA LEU A 189 3.92 -2.96 -11.55
C LEU A 189 5.18 -2.17 -11.90
N ILE A 190 5.31 -1.66 -13.13
CA ILE A 190 6.46 -0.84 -13.56
C ILE A 190 6.59 0.42 -12.71
N ASN A 191 5.50 1.18 -12.55
CA ASN A 191 5.51 2.44 -11.81
C ASN A 191 5.92 2.22 -10.35
N ASN A 192 5.37 1.20 -9.70
CA ASN A 192 5.70 0.87 -8.33
C ASN A 192 7.15 0.36 -8.18
N ALA A 193 7.64 -0.43 -9.14
CA ALA A 193 9.03 -0.89 -9.13
C ALA A 193 10.00 0.29 -9.26
N ALA A 194 9.73 1.23 -10.16
CA ALA A 194 10.52 2.44 -10.32
C ALA A 194 10.54 3.29 -9.03
N GLN A 195 9.41 3.44 -8.33
CA GLN A 195 9.36 4.17 -7.04
C GLN A 195 10.24 3.50 -5.97
N VAL A 196 10.24 2.17 -5.92
CA VAL A 196 11.08 1.41 -4.97
C VAL A 196 12.56 1.51 -5.33
N GLU A 197 12.89 1.52 -6.62
CA GLU A 197 14.28 1.73 -7.09
C GLU A 197 14.78 3.12 -6.68
N GLN A 198 14.00 4.17 -6.94
CA GLN A 198 14.32 5.54 -6.52
C GLN A 198 14.51 5.64 -5.00
N PHE A 199 13.69 4.94 -4.22
CA PHE A 199 13.87 4.86 -2.77
C PHE A 199 15.21 4.21 -2.37
N GLN A 200 15.59 3.11 -3.01
CA GLN A 200 16.86 2.44 -2.75
C GLN A 200 18.05 3.35 -3.10
N GLU A 201 18.03 3.99 -4.27
CA GLU A 201 19.06 4.93 -4.71
C GLU A 201 19.22 6.11 -3.75
N TRP A 202 18.10 6.65 -3.28
CA TRP A 202 18.11 7.70 -2.26
C TRP A 202 18.75 7.22 -0.96
N CYS A 203 18.36 6.05 -0.45
CA CYS A 203 18.96 5.47 0.76
C CYS A 203 20.49 5.31 0.62
N GLU A 204 20.96 4.82 -0.53
CA GLU A 204 22.38 4.66 -0.81
C GLU A 204 23.12 6.00 -0.84
N LYS A 205 22.53 7.03 -1.45
CA LYS A 205 23.08 8.38 -1.47
C LYS A 205 23.19 8.97 -0.06
N GLU A 206 22.16 8.80 0.76
CA GLU A 206 22.13 9.28 2.15
C GLU A 206 23.13 8.54 3.04
N MET A 207 23.31 7.22 2.85
CA MET A 207 24.34 6.44 3.53
C MET A 207 25.76 6.88 3.13
N LYS A 208 26.03 7.07 1.84
CA LYS A 208 27.32 7.62 1.36
C LYS A 208 27.60 9.02 1.92
N GLY A 209 26.54 9.82 2.12
CA GLY A 209 26.62 11.14 2.73
C GLY A 209 26.70 11.14 4.27
N GLY A 210 26.69 9.97 4.93
CA GLY A 210 26.76 9.85 6.39
C GLY A 210 25.50 10.30 7.15
N ARG A 211 24.38 10.55 6.45
CA ARG A 211 23.13 11.01 7.06
C ARG A 211 22.17 9.87 7.41
N MET A 212 22.50 8.65 7.00
CA MET A 212 21.81 7.41 7.37
C MET A 212 22.80 6.29 7.68
N THR A 213 22.34 5.28 8.41
CA THR A 213 23.09 4.04 8.62
C THR A 213 22.16 2.85 8.44
N MET A 214 22.71 1.64 8.32
CA MET A 214 21.91 0.41 8.27
C MET A 214 20.93 0.26 9.45
N ASN A 215 21.27 0.85 10.60
CA ASN A 215 20.48 0.76 11.82
C ASN A 215 19.47 1.92 12.00
N LYS A 216 19.50 2.95 11.15
CA LYS A 216 18.68 4.16 11.33
C LYS A 216 18.24 4.76 10.00
N LEU A 217 16.93 4.85 9.82
CA LEU A 217 16.28 5.70 8.82
C LEU A 217 16.23 7.16 9.31
N GLN A 218 16.23 8.14 8.41
CA GLN A 218 16.01 9.54 8.81
C GLN A 218 14.60 9.77 9.36
N GLU A 219 14.48 10.66 10.34
CA GLU A 219 13.22 11.01 11.03
C GLU A 219 12.25 11.82 10.14
N LYS A 220 12.76 12.50 9.11
CA LYS A 220 11.96 13.24 8.12
C LYS A 220 11.96 12.48 6.80
N PHE A 221 11.25 11.35 6.79
CA PHE A 221 11.09 10.52 5.60
C PHE A 221 9.78 10.85 4.87
N ILE A 222 9.87 11.05 3.56
CA ILE A 222 8.71 11.06 2.66
C ILE A 222 8.54 9.63 2.16
N ILE A 223 7.37 9.05 2.38
CA ILE A 223 7.10 7.67 1.98
C ILE A 223 6.83 7.65 0.48
N PRO A 224 7.65 6.94 -0.31
CA PRO A 224 7.53 6.94 -1.75
C PRO A 224 6.48 5.95 -2.26
N VAL A 225 5.73 5.29 -1.38
CA VAL A 225 4.91 4.12 -1.73
C VAL A 225 3.49 4.27 -1.21
N GLY A 226 2.53 4.32 -2.13
CA GLY A 226 1.10 4.39 -1.83
C GLY A 226 0.60 5.83 -1.81
N THR A 227 -0.34 6.11 -2.71
CA THR A 227 -0.85 7.44 -3.12
C THR A 227 0.14 8.28 -3.94
N VAL A 228 -0.19 8.44 -5.22
CA VAL A 228 0.27 9.55 -6.05
C VAL A 228 -0.02 10.82 -5.26
N TYR A 229 0.99 11.43 -4.66
CA TYR A 229 0.89 12.82 -4.28
C TYR A 229 0.95 13.60 -5.60
N ASP A 230 -0.09 14.40 -5.87
CA ASP A 230 -0.33 15.19 -7.10
C ASP A 230 0.74 16.24 -7.42
N ASN A 231 1.95 16.14 -6.87
CA ASN A 231 3.05 17.06 -7.14
C ASN A 231 4.29 16.31 -7.64
N ILE A 232 4.16 15.76 -8.85
CA ILE A 232 5.25 15.24 -9.67
C ILE A 232 6.25 16.35 -10.06
N ASP A 233 5.87 17.62 -9.93
CA ASP A 233 6.70 18.78 -10.29
C ASP A 233 7.99 18.93 -9.44
N GLN A 234 8.16 18.13 -8.38
CA GLN A 234 9.38 18.13 -7.56
C GLN A 234 10.27 16.89 -7.72
N VAL A 235 9.85 15.87 -8.49
CA VAL A 235 10.71 14.71 -8.78
C VAL A 235 11.33 14.93 -10.15
N SER A 236 12.51 15.56 -10.17
CA SER A 236 13.32 15.67 -11.38
C SER A 236 13.82 14.29 -11.79
N ILE A 237 13.07 13.63 -12.68
CA ILE A 237 13.51 12.43 -13.38
C ILE A 237 14.62 12.85 -14.34
N HIS A 238 15.88 12.65 -13.94
CA HIS A 238 16.98 12.58 -14.88
C HIS A 238 16.99 11.17 -15.50
N SER A 239 16.08 10.93 -16.44
CA SER A 239 16.16 9.76 -17.31
C SER A 239 17.37 9.91 -18.22
N ARG A 240 18.40 9.09 -18.00
CA ARG A 240 19.33 8.69 -19.06
C ARG A 240 18.89 7.33 -19.57
N LEU A 241 18.05 7.36 -20.60
CA LEU A 241 18.03 6.37 -21.67
C LEU A 241 18.48 7.10 -22.95
#